data_AF-A0A1Y3UJ56-F1
#
_entry.id   AF-A0A1Y3UJ56-F1
#
_cell.length_a   1.000
_cell.length_b   1.000
_cell.length_c   1.000
_cell.angle_alpha   90.00
_cell.angle_beta   90.00
_cell.angle_gamma   90.00
#
_symmetry.space_group_name_H-M   'P 1'
#
loop_
_entity.id
_entity.type
_entity.pdbx_description
1 polymer ?
#
loop_
_entity_poly.entity_id
_entity_poly.type
_entity_poly.pdbx_seq_one_letter_code
_entity_poly.pdbx_strand_id
1 'polypeptide(L)'
;MPRRRFTPPSDIEPLFHFCRHCGGDYTPQEDGIEGVCPECAQRLYTRCDECGATVPAADARRPSSGRTLCRECAERLCYTCRECGELHERSSTDFLVDAYGRTICSSCWDDWDACSECGEYFPADDLEEGEDADERLCRRCAARRGSRLIHPYSYKPEPIFHRAEGEEANALALGIELEMDGGSPERAARGILALAGSDYLYFKRDSSLEDGAELVTHPVSPTVLLSPEGKELWRSICRTAEAAGMRSHDTRTCGLHVHVSRAYFGQSPTAQALAEYKMLALVDRLFEPLAIFSRRRREQLNRWARRPDAPVGNDGWIETARLVHRTARHDRYQAVNIQNEATIELRMFRGTLRPETLFATFALVAGMCAVVRELTPGQLDRLTWYALCDEILERCPDGAGELAAYLADRGLANAAPPSGTATAMGA
;
A
#
# COMPACT_ATOMS: atom_id res chain seq x y z
N MET A 1 28.71 9.68 -38.36
CA MET A 1 30.07 9.11 -38.43
C MET A 1 30.64 9.06 -37.03
N PRO A 2 31.09 7.91 -36.51
CA PRO A 2 31.75 7.86 -35.22
C PRO A 2 33.12 8.55 -35.34
N ARG A 3 33.43 9.49 -34.44
CA ARG A 3 34.76 10.11 -34.37
C ARG A 3 35.76 8.99 -34.04
N ARG A 4 36.66 8.66 -34.97
CA ARG A 4 37.79 7.77 -34.70
C ARG A 4 38.57 8.35 -33.52
N ARG A 5 38.66 7.61 -32.41
CA ARG A 5 39.65 7.91 -31.36
C ARG A 5 41.03 7.77 -32.00
N PHE A 6 41.79 8.85 -32.00
CA PHE A 6 43.17 8.84 -32.46
C PHE A 6 44.01 8.18 -31.35
N THR A 7 44.54 6.99 -31.60
CA THR A 7 45.54 6.37 -30.72
C THR A 7 46.91 6.73 -31.30
N PRO A 8 47.74 7.52 -30.60
CA PRO A 8 49.08 7.85 -31.10
C PRO A 8 49.95 6.58 -31.16
N PRO A 9 51.00 6.55 -32.01
CA PRO A 9 52.00 5.48 -31.99
C PRO A 9 52.67 5.37 -30.62
N SER A 10 53.00 4.15 -30.18
CA SER A 10 53.57 3.84 -28.86
C SER A 10 54.96 4.43 -28.57
N ASP A 11 55.57 5.11 -29.54
CA ASP A 11 57.01 5.40 -29.54
C ASP A 11 57.33 6.92 -29.56
N ILE A 12 56.36 7.78 -29.24
CA ILE A 12 56.54 9.25 -29.17
C ILE A 12 56.19 9.70 -27.75
N GLU A 13 57.19 10.05 -26.94
CA GLU A 13 56.97 10.75 -25.67
C GLU A 13 56.34 12.13 -25.95
N PRO A 14 55.16 12.45 -25.38
CA PRO A 14 54.55 13.76 -25.56
C PRO A 14 55.46 14.86 -25.03
N LEU A 15 55.72 15.90 -25.83
CA LEU A 15 56.46 17.09 -25.39
C LEU A 15 55.76 17.85 -24.25
N PHE A 16 54.44 17.67 -24.09
CA PHE A 16 53.62 18.32 -23.08
C PHE A 16 52.54 17.35 -22.58
N HIS A 17 52.33 17.29 -21.26
CA HIS A 17 51.24 16.54 -20.64
C HIS A 17 50.19 17.50 -20.09
N PHE A 18 48.91 17.21 -20.30
CA PHE A 18 47.80 18.03 -19.82
C PHE A 18 46.99 17.29 -18.76
N CYS A 19 46.64 17.97 -17.66
CA CYS A 19 45.83 17.38 -16.61
C CYS A 19 44.36 17.25 -17.03
N ARG A 20 43.78 16.06 -16.89
CA ARG A 20 42.36 15.81 -17.20
C ARG A 20 41.36 16.55 -16.31
N HIS A 21 41.79 17.10 -15.17
CA HIS A 21 40.92 17.80 -14.22
C HIS A 21 40.98 19.32 -14.36
N CYS A 22 42.17 19.92 -14.48
CA CYS A 22 42.32 21.38 -14.58
C CYS A 22 42.70 21.89 -15.98
N GLY A 23 43.09 21.00 -16.91
CA GLY A 23 43.50 21.36 -18.27
C GLY A 23 44.89 22.01 -18.38
N GLY A 24 45.57 22.28 -17.26
CA GLY A 24 46.93 22.83 -17.24
C GLY A 24 48.00 21.82 -17.66
N ASP A 25 49.12 22.33 -18.16
CA ASP A 25 50.31 21.53 -18.43
C ASP A 25 51.02 21.10 -17.13
N TYR A 26 51.64 19.93 -17.14
CA TYR A 26 52.39 19.41 -15.99
C TYR A 26 53.50 18.44 -16.40
N THR A 27 54.44 18.20 -15.49
CA THR A 27 55.46 17.15 -15.62
C THR A 27 55.01 15.88 -14.89
N PRO A 28 54.92 14.71 -15.56
CA PRO A 28 54.60 13.45 -14.91
C PRO A 28 55.61 13.08 -13.83
N GLN A 29 55.15 12.37 -12.80
CA GLN A 29 55.98 11.81 -11.73
C GLN A 29 55.94 10.29 -11.81
N GLU A 30 57.03 9.61 -11.43
CA GLU A 30 57.14 8.13 -11.50
C GLU A 30 56.00 7.40 -10.76
N ASP A 31 55.55 7.93 -9.62
CA ASP A 31 54.41 7.40 -8.83
C ASP A 31 53.12 8.24 -8.99
N GLY A 32 53.04 9.04 -10.05
CA GLY A 32 51.92 9.92 -10.34
C GLY A 32 50.70 9.19 -10.90
N ILE A 33 49.52 9.79 -10.74
CA ILE A 33 48.30 9.26 -11.36
C ILE A 33 48.28 9.65 -12.83
N GLU A 34 48.18 8.66 -13.71
CA GLU A 34 48.22 8.88 -15.16
C GLU A 34 47.19 9.94 -15.60
N GLY A 35 47.68 10.98 -16.29
CA GLY A 35 46.85 12.06 -16.81
C GLY A 35 46.42 13.10 -15.76
N VAL A 36 47.01 13.11 -14.56
CA VAL A 36 46.65 14.02 -13.46
C VAL A 36 47.90 14.75 -12.93
N CYS A 37 47.84 16.08 -12.86
CA CYS A 37 48.95 16.86 -12.28
C CYS A 37 49.06 16.65 -10.75
N PRO A 38 50.24 16.88 -10.14
CA PRO A 38 50.46 16.65 -8.71
C PRO A 38 49.47 17.37 -7.78
N GLU A 39 49.11 18.62 -8.10
CA GLU A 39 48.14 19.39 -7.32
C GLU A 39 46.73 18.77 -7.35
N CYS A 40 46.27 18.34 -8.54
CA CYS A 40 44.98 17.67 -8.65
C CYS A 40 45.02 16.28 -8.02
N ALA A 41 46.14 15.56 -8.11
CA ALA A 41 46.31 14.26 -7.46
C ALA A 41 46.20 14.39 -5.94
N GLN A 42 46.90 15.35 -5.33
CA GLN A 42 46.85 15.60 -3.89
C GLN A 42 45.45 16.02 -3.41
N ARG A 43 44.71 16.78 -4.23
CA ARG A 43 43.39 17.29 -3.85
C ARG A 43 42.25 16.29 -4.06
N LEU A 44 42.33 15.46 -5.10
CA LEU A 44 41.21 14.65 -5.57
C LEU A 44 41.38 13.15 -5.32
N TYR A 45 42.55 12.70 -4.87
CA TYR A 45 42.84 11.29 -4.64
C TYR A 45 43.39 11.05 -3.24
N THR A 46 43.24 9.83 -2.77
CA THR A 46 43.71 9.37 -1.46
C THR A 46 44.17 7.93 -1.55
N ARG A 47 44.91 7.45 -0.55
CA ARG A 47 45.39 6.06 -0.49
C ARG A 47 44.51 5.23 0.44
N CYS A 48 44.26 4.00 0.03
CA CYS A 48 43.58 3.01 0.86
C CYS A 48 44.53 2.51 1.97
N ASP A 49 44.12 2.60 3.22
CA ASP A 49 44.89 2.16 4.40
C ASP A 49 44.99 0.63 4.53
N GLU A 50 44.29 -0.13 3.68
CA GLU A 50 44.33 -1.60 3.67
C GLU A 50 45.21 -2.14 2.56
N CYS A 51 44.94 -1.76 1.30
CA CYS A 51 45.64 -2.31 0.14
C CYS A 51 46.68 -1.36 -0.48
N GLY A 52 46.79 -0.12 0.02
CA GLY A 52 47.72 0.89 -0.49
C GLY A 52 47.32 1.53 -1.83
N ALA A 53 46.23 1.08 -2.46
CA ALA A 53 45.79 1.59 -3.76
C ALA A 53 45.38 3.08 -3.69
N THR A 54 45.79 3.84 -4.70
CA THR A 54 45.38 5.24 -4.87
C THR A 54 44.02 5.30 -5.56
N VAL A 55 43.03 5.90 -4.92
CA VAL A 55 41.64 5.99 -5.40
C VAL A 55 41.14 7.44 -5.35
N PRO A 56 40.14 7.82 -6.17
CA PRO A 56 39.49 9.12 -6.03
C PRO A 56 38.96 9.30 -4.61
N ALA A 57 39.23 10.45 -3.99
CA ALA A 57 38.81 10.75 -2.63
C ALA A 57 37.29 10.72 -2.46
N ALA A 58 36.53 11.04 -3.53
CA ALA A 58 35.08 10.94 -3.57
C ALA A 58 34.57 9.49 -3.49
N ASP A 59 35.38 8.51 -3.91
CA ASP A 59 35.02 7.09 -3.89
C ASP A 59 35.51 6.37 -2.64
N ALA A 60 36.36 7.01 -1.84
CA ALA A 60 36.85 6.46 -0.60
C ALA A 60 35.71 6.30 0.41
N ARG A 61 35.82 5.29 1.27
CA ARG A 61 34.88 5.01 2.36
C ARG A 61 35.61 5.15 3.69
N ARG A 62 34.95 5.77 4.66
CA ARG A 62 35.52 6.04 5.98
C ARG A 62 34.68 5.34 7.03
N PRO A 63 35.11 4.17 7.55
CA PRO A 63 34.46 3.58 8.70
C PRO A 63 34.68 4.40 9.98
N SER A 64 33.91 4.08 11.02
CA SER A 64 33.96 4.75 12.34
C SER A 64 35.34 4.73 13.01
N SER A 65 36.25 3.85 12.58
CA SER A 65 37.65 3.82 13.02
C SER A 65 38.50 5.00 12.54
N GLY A 66 38.01 5.76 11.55
CA GLY A 66 38.73 6.87 10.93
C GLY A 66 39.68 6.48 9.79
N ARG A 67 39.81 5.18 9.47
CA ARG A 67 40.58 4.71 8.30
C ARG A 67 39.96 5.21 6.99
N THR A 68 40.77 5.25 5.92
CA THR A 68 40.34 5.52 4.55
C THR A 68 40.47 4.26 3.72
N LEU A 69 39.35 3.70 3.27
CA LEU A 69 39.31 2.46 2.49
C LEU A 69 38.86 2.72 1.06
N CYS A 70 39.43 1.98 0.10
CA CYS A 70 38.83 1.88 -1.22
C CYS A 70 37.51 1.10 -1.14
N ARG A 71 36.69 1.22 -2.18
CA ARG A 71 35.38 0.55 -2.27
C ARG A 71 35.47 -0.96 -2.01
N GLU A 72 36.41 -1.65 -2.68
CA GLU A 72 36.57 -3.10 -2.56
C GLU A 72 36.97 -3.53 -1.14
N CYS A 73 37.89 -2.79 -0.50
CA CYS A 73 38.29 -3.09 0.87
C CYS A 73 37.14 -2.81 1.85
N ALA A 74 36.38 -1.74 1.65
CA ALA A 74 35.21 -1.44 2.47
C ALA A 74 34.11 -2.50 2.34
N GLU A 75 33.81 -2.97 1.12
CA GLU A 75 32.82 -4.03 0.89
C GLU A 75 33.22 -5.35 1.56
N ARG A 76 34.52 -5.67 1.59
CA ARG A 76 35.05 -6.89 2.22
C ARG A 76 35.13 -6.80 3.74
N LEU A 77 35.59 -5.67 4.27
CA LEU A 77 35.98 -5.53 5.68
C LEU A 77 34.91 -4.89 6.55
N CYS A 78 33.94 -4.21 5.95
CA CYS A 78 32.97 -3.42 6.71
C CYS A 78 31.54 -3.98 6.59
N TYR A 79 30.69 -3.45 7.45
CA TYR A 79 29.24 -3.55 7.37
C TYR A 79 28.63 -2.19 7.68
N THR A 80 27.42 -1.93 7.20
CA THR A 80 26.69 -0.70 7.50
C THR A 80 25.64 -0.99 8.56
N CYS A 81 25.65 -0.20 9.64
CA CYS A 81 24.62 -0.31 10.66
C CYS A 81 23.29 0.20 10.10
N ARG A 82 22.22 -0.56 10.30
CA ARG A 82 20.87 -0.17 9.89
C ARG A 82 20.36 1.07 10.62
N GLU A 83 20.67 1.20 11.91
CA GLU A 83 20.08 2.23 12.77
C GLU A 83 20.80 3.58 12.64
N CYS A 84 22.12 3.62 12.85
CA CYS A 84 22.87 4.87 12.73
C CYS A 84 23.30 5.20 11.29
N GLY A 85 23.25 4.23 10.36
CA GLY A 85 23.71 4.40 8.98
C GLY A 85 25.24 4.44 8.83
N GLU A 86 26.00 4.33 9.93
CA GLU A 86 27.45 4.39 9.90
C GLU A 86 28.08 3.09 9.37
N LEU A 87 29.28 3.23 8.80
CA LEU A 87 30.09 2.12 8.32
C LEU A 87 31.04 1.67 9.43
N HIS A 88 31.03 0.39 9.78
CA HIS A 88 31.88 -0.18 10.82
C HIS A 88 32.75 -1.30 10.27
N GLU A 89 33.95 -1.45 10.82
CA GLU A 89 34.84 -2.57 10.51
C GLU A 89 34.44 -3.82 11.28
N ARG A 90 34.33 -4.95 10.57
CA ARG A 90 33.93 -6.25 11.15
C ARG A 90 34.91 -6.78 12.21
N SER A 91 36.16 -6.33 12.16
CA SER A 91 37.22 -6.78 13.08
C SER A 91 37.26 -6.00 14.40
N SER A 92 36.60 -4.85 14.48
CA SER A 92 36.70 -3.93 15.62
C SER A 92 35.36 -3.56 16.24
N THR A 93 34.24 -3.85 15.58
CA THR A 93 32.90 -3.57 16.08
C THR A 93 32.04 -4.81 15.94
N ASP A 94 31.54 -5.31 17.07
CA ASP A 94 30.56 -6.39 17.10
C ASP A 94 29.22 -5.94 16.50
N PHE A 95 28.48 -6.92 15.98
CA PHE A 95 27.17 -6.68 15.40
C PHE A 95 26.19 -7.80 15.71
N LEU A 96 24.90 -7.46 15.77
CA LEU A 96 23.82 -8.42 15.61
C LEU A 96 23.29 -8.40 14.18
N VAL A 97 22.56 -9.46 13.83
CA VAL A 97 21.83 -9.57 12.57
C VAL A 97 20.34 -9.68 12.89
N ASP A 98 19.53 -8.78 12.32
CA ASP A 98 18.08 -8.82 12.51
C ASP A 98 17.41 -9.96 11.71
N ALA A 99 16.12 -10.17 11.95
CA ALA A 99 15.29 -11.14 11.24
C ALA A 99 15.28 -11.01 9.70
N TYR A 100 15.80 -9.91 9.16
CA TYR A 100 15.83 -9.60 7.73
C TYR A 100 17.25 -9.61 7.16
N GLY A 101 18.24 -10.06 7.93
CA GLY A 101 19.64 -10.15 7.49
C GLY A 101 20.41 -8.83 7.55
N ARG A 102 19.88 -7.79 8.21
CA ARG A 102 20.54 -6.48 8.32
C ARG A 102 21.39 -6.42 9.59
N THR A 103 22.52 -5.71 9.52
CA THR A 103 23.49 -5.61 10.61
C THR A 103 23.28 -4.37 11.48
N ILE A 104 23.36 -4.54 12.80
CA ILE A 104 23.21 -3.47 13.80
C ILE A 104 24.48 -3.48 14.65
N CYS A 105 25.13 -2.34 14.81
CA CYS A 105 26.37 -2.25 15.59
C CYS A 105 26.12 -2.31 17.10
N SER A 106 27.15 -2.67 17.85
CA SER A 106 27.12 -2.82 19.31
C SER A 106 26.71 -1.58 20.10
N SER A 107 26.75 -0.38 19.51
CA SER A 107 26.24 0.84 20.16
C SER A 107 24.73 1.07 19.95
N CYS A 108 24.13 0.36 19.00
CA CYS A 108 22.72 0.51 18.63
C CYS A 108 21.86 -0.71 19.01
N TRP A 109 22.49 -1.81 19.43
CA TRP A 109 21.78 -3.06 19.69
C TRP A 109 21.13 -3.16 21.07
N ASP A 110 21.32 -2.20 21.97
CA ASP A 110 20.76 -2.27 23.33
C ASP A 110 19.23 -2.14 23.31
N ASP A 111 18.69 -1.46 22.28
CA ASP A 111 17.25 -1.34 22.02
C ASP A 111 16.70 -2.51 21.18
N TRP A 112 17.44 -3.62 21.10
CA TRP A 112 17.08 -4.82 20.35
C TRP A 112 17.05 -6.02 21.27
N ASP A 113 16.13 -6.95 20.97
CA ASP A 113 15.96 -8.15 21.77
C ASP A 113 15.54 -9.32 20.87
N ALA A 114 15.76 -10.53 21.36
CA ALA A 114 15.47 -11.76 20.63
C ALA A 114 14.04 -12.21 20.91
N CYS A 115 13.33 -12.64 19.86
CA CYS A 115 12.06 -13.33 20.04
C CYS A 115 12.29 -14.66 20.77
N SER A 116 11.62 -14.87 21.91
CA SER A 116 11.74 -16.08 22.74
C SER A 116 11.39 -17.37 22.00
N GLU A 117 10.68 -17.29 20.86
CA GLU A 117 10.26 -18.46 20.10
C GLU A 117 11.08 -18.71 18.83
N CYS A 118 11.30 -17.70 17.96
CA CYS A 118 12.10 -17.90 16.74
C CYS A 118 13.59 -17.61 16.91
N GLY A 119 13.99 -16.96 18.01
CA GLY A 119 15.40 -16.59 18.28
C GLY A 119 15.94 -15.47 17.39
N GLU A 120 15.14 -14.92 16.48
CA GLU A 120 15.54 -13.79 15.63
C GLU A 120 15.44 -12.47 16.39
N TYR A 121 16.29 -11.50 16.03
CA TYR A 121 16.36 -10.19 16.68
C TYR A 121 15.43 -9.16 16.02
N PHE A 122 14.75 -8.39 16.87
CA PHE A 122 13.86 -7.29 16.51
C PHE A 122 14.14 -6.08 17.42
N PRO A 123 13.73 -4.86 17.02
CA PRO A 123 13.64 -3.75 17.95
C PRO A 123 12.81 -4.18 19.17
N ALA A 124 13.24 -3.81 20.37
CA ALA A 124 12.57 -4.23 21.60
C ALA A 124 11.09 -3.81 21.59
N ASP A 125 10.78 -2.61 21.07
CA ASP A 125 9.42 -2.08 20.91
C ASP A 125 8.56 -2.85 19.87
N ASP A 126 9.17 -3.69 19.04
CA ASP A 126 8.48 -4.54 18.06
C ASP A 126 8.14 -5.94 18.62
N LEU A 127 8.60 -6.26 19.84
CA LEU A 127 8.27 -7.49 20.54
C LEU A 127 7.05 -7.28 21.45
N GLU A 128 6.18 -8.28 21.48
CA GLU A 128 5.00 -8.34 22.33
C GLU A 128 5.29 -9.22 23.55
N GLU A 129 4.77 -8.86 24.71
CA GLU A 129 4.84 -9.72 25.90
C GLU A 129 4.05 -11.02 25.65
N GLY A 130 4.66 -12.15 26.00
CA GLY A 130 4.06 -13.47 25.94
C GLY A 130 3.15 -13.76 27.14
N GLU A 131 2.86 -15.04 27.37
CA GLU A 131 2.06 -15.45 28.54
C GLU A 131 2.87 -15.35 29.84
N ASP A 132 4.18 -15.60 29.75
CA ASP A 132 5.13 -15.44 30.84
C ASP A 132 5.73 -14.02 30.81
N ALA A 133 5.98 -13.44 31.99
CA ALA A 133 6.46 -12.06 32.13
C ALA A 133 7.83 -11.81 31.46
N ASP A 134 8.65 -12.85 31.32
CA ASP A 134 9.97 -12.80 30.70
C ASP A 134 9.93 -13.16 29.20
N GLU A 135 8.75 -13.48 28.67
CA GLU A 135 8.59 -13.89 27.27
C GLU A 135 8.33 -12.69 26.37
N ARG A 136 9.15 -12.55 25.32
CA ARG A 136 9.07 -11.48 24.32
C ARG A 136 8.93 -12.12 22.95
N LEU A 137 7.79 -11.95 22.30
CA LEU A 137 7.45 -12.60 21.05
C LEU A 137 7.42 -11.59 19.91
N CYS A 138 8.07 -11.92 18.79
CA CYS A 138 7.84 -11.14 17.57
C CYS A 138 6.39 -11.28 17.12
N ARG A 139 5.88 -10.29 16.39
CA ARG A 139 4.49 -10.23 15.91
C ARG A 139 4.00 -11.53 15.27
N ARG A 140 4.87 -12.23 14.52
CA ARG A 140 4.54 -13.52 13.89
C ARG A 140 4.36 -14.65 14.91
N CYS A 141 5.21 -14.73 15.93
CA CYS A 141 5.10 -15.74 16.97
C CYS A 141 3.95 -15.43 17.94
N ALA A 142 3.78 -14.16 18.32
CA ALA A 142 2.64 -13.68 19.09
C ALA A 142 1.31 -14.00 18.40
N ALA A 143 1.20 -13.73 17.10
CA ALA A 143 0.02 -14.06 16.30
C ALA A 143 -0.25 -15.58 16.24
N ARG A 144 0.80 -16.41 16.09
CA ARG A 144 0.65 -17.89 16.15
C ARG A 144 0.16 -18.37 17.51
N ARG A 145 0.55 -17.71 18.60
CA ARG A 145 0.08 -18.02 19.95
C ARG A 145 -1.27 -17.42 20.28
N GLY A 146 -1.75 -16.45 19.49
CA GLY A 146 -3.02 -15.77 19.73
C GLY A 146 -3.01 -14.87 20.97
N SER A 147 -1.84 -14.38 21.41
CA SER A 147 -1.72 -13.55 22.62
C SER A 147 -2.47 -12.22 22.50
N ARG A 148 -2.70 -11.73 21.27
CA ARG A 148 -3.48 -10.52 21.01
C ARG A 148 -4.44 -10.67 19.82
N LEU A 149 -5.72 -10.90 20.12
CA LEU A 149 -6.78 -11.03 19.11
C LEU A 149 -7.13 -9.70 18.42
N ILE A 150 -6.91 -8.57 19.10
CA ILE A 150 -7.22 -7.22 18.62
C ILE A 150 -5.98 -6.34 18.75
N HIS A 151 -5.40 -5.99 17.61
CA HIS A 151 -4.17 -5.24 17.52
C HIS A 151 -4.39 -3.72 17.76
N PRO A 152 -3.32 -2.95 18.02
CA PRO A 152 -3.39 -1.49 18.06
C PRO A 152 -3.85 -0.88 16.72
N TYR A 153 -4.37 0.36 16.75
CA TYR A 153 -4.84 1.07 15.54
C TYR A 153 -3.79 1.19 14.42
N SER A 154 -2.51 1.32 14.78
CA SER A 154 -1.40 1.43 13.83
C SER A 154 -0.98 0.09 13.20
N TYR A 155 -1.58 -1.03 13.63
CA TYR A 155 -1.24 -2.34 13.12
C TYR A 155 -1.62 -2.47 11.65
N LYS A 156 -0.59 -2.72 10.83
CA LYS A 156 -0.71 -2.88 9.38
C LYS A 156 0.32 -3.92 8.92
N PRO A 157 -0.07 -5.21 8.85
CA PRO A 157 0.82 -6.28 8.42
C PRO A 157 1.08 -6.21 6.91
N GLU A 158 2.07 -6.96 6.44
CA GLU A 158 2.31 -7.15 5.01
C GLU A 158 1.08 -7.81 4.36
N PRO A 159 0.55 -7.29 3.24
CA PRO A 159 -0.68 -7.81 2.63
C PRO A 159 -0.51 -9.22 2.03
N ILE A 160 -1.41 -10.14 2.38
CA ILE A 160 -1.58 -11.44 1.74
C ILE A 160 -2.68 -11.32 0.68
N PHE A 161 -2.34 -11.42 -0.60
CA PHE A 161 -3.35 -11.27 -1.67
C PHE A 161 -4.13 -12.57 -1.90
N HIS A 162 -5.44 -12.55 -1.63
CA HIS A 162 -6.37 -13.63 -1.92
C HIS A 162 -6.99 -13.44 -3.29
N ARG A 163 -6.55 -14.24 -4.26
CA ARG A 163 -6.97 -14.16 -5.66
C ARG A 163 -7.55 -15.48 -6.12
N ALA A 164 -8.46 -15.43 -7.08
CA ALA A 164 -8.93 -16.62 -7.76
C ALA A 164 -7.79 -17.18 -8.63
N GLU A 165 -7.81 -18.49 -8.86
CA GLU A 165 -6.83 -19.14 -9.72
C GLU A 165 -6.83 -18.51 -11.12
N GLY A 166 -5.65 -18.16 -11.62
CA GLY A 166 -5.48 -17.52 -12.93
C GLY A 166 -5.69 -16.00 -12.97
N GLU A 167 -6.03 -15.34 -11.86
CA GLU A 167 -6.07 -13.87 -11.83
C GLU A 167 -4.66 -13.26 -11.84
N GLU A 168 -4.47 -12.28 -12.72
CA GLU A 168 -3.23 -11.51 -12.85
C GLU A 168 -2.84 -10.84 -11.52
N ALA A 169 -1.53 -10.64 -11.31
CA ALA A 169 -1.02 -10.01 -10.08
C ALA A 169 -1.57 -8.58 -9.85
N ASN A 170 -1.95 -7.87 -10.92
CA ASN A 170 -2.56 -6.55 -10.88
C ASN A 170 -4.10 -6.57 -10.98
N ALA A 171 -4.75 -7.73 -10.91
CA ALA A 171 -6.21 -7.80 -10.86
C ALA A 171 -6.74 -7.04 -9.63
N LEU A 172 -8.01 -6.61 -9.71
CA LEU A 172 -8.63 -5.82 -8.65
C LEU A 172 -8.58 -6.61 -7.33
N ALA A 173 -8.17 -5.94 -6.27
CA ALA A 173 -8.23 -6.47 -4.92
C ALA A 173 -8.87 -5.43 -4.02
N LEU A 174 -9.77 -5.90 -3.16
CA LEU A 174 -10.51 -5.10 -2.19
C LEU A 174 -9.97 -5.41 -0.79
N GLY A 175 -9.66 -4.38 0.00
CA GLY A 175 -9.47 -4.49 1.45
C GLY A 175 -10.72 -3.97 2.15
N ILE A 176 -11.34 -4.78 3.00
CA ILE A 176 -12.57 -4.40 3.71
C ILE A 176 -12.22 -4.03 5.14
N GLU A 177 -12.61 -2.83 5.57
CA GLU A 177 -12.63 -2.45 6.99
C GLU A 177 -14.08 -2.36 7.46
N LEU A 178 -14.46 -3.20 8.43
CA LEU A 178 -15.80 -3.24 9.01
C LEU A 178 -15.73 -2.96 10.51
N GLU A 179 -16.25 -1.80 10.89
CA GLU A 179 -16.33 -1.38 12.28
C GLU A 179 -17.55 -2.00 12.98
N MET A 180 -17.35 -2.48 14.21
CA MET A 180 -18.38 -3.10 15.05
C MET A 180 -18.24 -2.63 16.51
N ASP A 181 -19.36 -2.39 17.19
CA ASP A 181 -19.41 -1.85 18.57
C ASP A 181 -20.51 -2.54 19.42
N GLY A 182 -20.51 -2.28 20.73
CA GLY A 182 -21.57 -2.62 21.70
C GLY A 182 -21.63 -4.07 22.20
N GLY A 183 -20.92 -5.00 21.57
CA GLY A 183 -20.84 -6.42 21.97
C GLY A 183 -19.58 -6.75 22.76
N SER A 184 -19.13 -8.00 22.67
CA SER A 184 -17.78 -8.41 23.13
C SER A 184 -16.82 -8.51 21.94
N PRO A 185 -15.94 -7.52 21.74
CA PRO A 185 -14.96 -7.52 20.66
C PRO A 185 -14.06 -8.76 20.68
N GLU A 186 -13.60 -9.19 21.86
CA GLU A 186 -12.70 -10.34 22.00
C GLU A 186 -13.39 -11.65 21.63
N ARG A 187 -14.67 -11.81 21.99
CA ARG A 187 -15.45 -12.99 21.61
C ARG A 187 -15.71 -13.00 20.10
N ALA A 188 -16.03 -11.85 19.51
CA ALA A 188 -16.21 -11.71 18.07
C ALA A 188 -14.91 -12.03 17.33
N ALA A 189 -13.79 -11.41 17.72
CA ALA A 189 -12.49 -11.62 17.12
C ALA A 189 -12.06 -13.09 17.20
N ARG A 190 -12.18 -13.73 18.37
CA ARG A 190 -11.85 -15.15 18.56
C ARG A 190 -12.68 -16.05 17.63
N GLY A 191 -13.99 -15.86 17.59
CA GLY A 191 -14.88 -16.68 16.77
C GLY A 191 -14.64 -16.47 15.27
N ILE A 192 -14.46 -15.23 14.84
CA ILE A 192 -14.27 -14.88 13.43
C ILE A 192 -12.88 -15.34 12.94
N LEU A 193 -11.83 -15.17 13.74
CA LEU A 193 -10.49 -15.67 13.40
C LEU A 193 -10.46 -17.19 13.32
N ALA A 194 -11.23 -17.91 14.14
CA ALA A 194 -11.37 -19.37 14.04
C ALA A 194 -12.06 -19.82 12.75
N LEU A 195 -12.89 -18.97 12.13
CA LEU A 195 -13.58 -19.26 10.87
C LEU A 195 -12.74 -18.91 9.64
N ALA A 196 -12.13 -17.72 9.64
CA ALA A 196 -11.46 -17.16 8.47
C ALA A 196 -9.94 -17.36 8.46
N GLY A 197 -9.32 -17.50 9.64
CA GLY A 197 -7.88 -17.50 9.81
C GLY A 197 -7.25 -16.11 9.76
N SER A 198 -6.09 -15.96 10.42
CA SER A 198 -5.31 -14.72 10.47
C SER A 198 -4.72 -14.32 9.11
N ASP A 199 -4.59 -15.27 8.18
CA ASP A 199 -4.09 -15.00 6.84
C ASP A 199 -5.15 -14.32 5.96
N TYR A 200 -6.44 -14.38 6.34
CA TYR A 200 -7.54 -13.75 5.62
C TYR A 200 -7.91 -12.37 6.19
N LEU A 201 -7.95 -12.25 7.53
CA LEU A 201 -8.31 -11.01 8.21
C LEU A 201 -7.61 -10.88 9.56
N TYR A 202 -7.62 -9.67 10.11
CA TYR A 202 -7.18 -9.36 11.46
C TYR A 202 -8.10 -8.31 12.07
N PHE A 203 -7.99 -8.10 13.39
CA PHE A 203 -8.74 -7.07 14.10
C PHE A 203 -7.80 -6.00 14.62
N LYS A 204 -8.21 -4.73 14.53
CA LYS A 204 -7.52 -3.60 15.15
C LYS A 204 -8.50 -2.75 15.96
N ARG A 205 -7.97 -1.99 16.92
CA ARG A 205 -8.74 -0.95 17.62
C ARG A 205 -8.96 0.23 16.66
N ASP A 206 -10.16 0.80 16.68
CA ASP A 206 -10.44 2.07 16.02
C ASP A 206 -10.80 3.13 17.06
N SER A 207 -10.14 4.29 16.98
CA SER A 207 -10.30 5.39 17.94
C SER A 207 -11.68 6.04 17.95
N SER A 208 -12.52 5.76 16.95
CA SER A 208 -13.90 6.26 16.84
C SER A 208 -14.94 5.32 17.48
N LEU A 209 -14.51 4.15 17.98
CA LEU A 209 -15.36 3.17 18.66
C LEU A 209 -15.21 3.31 20.17
N GLU A 210 -16.30 3.09 20.92
CA GLU A 210 -16.26 3.18 22.38
C GLU A 210 -15.74 1.87 22.99
N ASP A 211 -16.36 0.74 22.62
CA ASP A 211 -16.02 -0.60 23.12
C ASP A 211 -16.07 -1.62 21.97
N GLY A 212 -15.56 -1.19 20.80
CA GLY A 212 -15.67 -1.92 19.53
C GLY A 212 -14.35 -2.47 18.98
N ALA A 213 -14.44 -3.15 17.85
CA ALA A 213 -13.28 -3.56 17.05
C ALA A 213 -13.55 -3.36 15.56
N GLU A 214 -12.48 -3.11 14.83
CA GLU A 214 -12.49 -3.03 13.38
C GLU A 214 -11.89 -4.31 12.80
N LEU A 215 -12.70 -5.04 12.04
CA LEU A 215 -12.26 -6.17 11.23
C LEU A 215 -11.64 -5.62 9.96
N VAL A 216 -10.42 -6.01 9.65
CA VAL A 216 -9.72 -5.64 8.42
C VAL A 216 -9.32 -6.90 7.67
N THR A 217 -9.75 -7.02 6.41
CA THR A 217 -9.28 -8.12 5.56
C THR A 217 -7.92 -7.79 4.95
N HIS A 218 -7.12 -8.83 4.73
CA HIS A 218 -6.11 -8.75 3.68
C HIS A 218 -6.78 -8.52 2.30
N PRO A 219 -6.05 -8.09 1.25
CA PRO A 219 -6.66 -7.82 -0.06
C PRO A 219 -7.28 -9.07 -0.69
N VAL A 220 -8.57 -9.03 -1.00
CA VAL A 220 -9.34 -10.12 -1.61
C VAL A 220 -9.88 -9.69 -2.96
N SER A 221 -9.74 -10.52 -3.99
CA SER A 221 -10.35 -10.21 -5.29
C SER A 221 -11.88 -10.28 -5.22
N PRO A 222 -12.61 -9.44 -5.98
CA PRO A 222 -14.07 -9.52 -6.04
C PRO A 222 -14.59 -10.91 -6.43
N THR A 223 -13.87 -11.62 -7.31
CA THR A 223 -14.17 -13.00 -7.73
C THR A 223 -14.21 -13.96 -6.54
N VAL A 224 -13.22 -13.88 -5.64
CA VAL A 224 -13.19 -14.68 -4.40
C VAL A 224 -14.23 -14.20 -3.40
N LEU A 225 -14.35 -12.89 -3.22
CA LEU A 225 -15.23 -12.28 -2.23
C LEU A 225 -16.72 -12.56 -2.49
N LEU A 226 -17.10 -12.60 -3.77
CA LEU A 226 -18.47 -12.82 -4.23
C LEU A 226 -18.75 -14.26 -4.67
N SER A 227 -17.78 -15.18 -4.59
CA SER A 227 -18.02 -16.60 -4.84
C SER A 227 -19.02 -17.20 -3.82
N PRO A 228 -19.63 -18.37 -4.10
CA PRO A 228 -20.47 -19.06 -3.12
C PRO A 228 -19.79 -19.26 -1.75
N GLU A 229 -18.52 -19.66 -1.75
CA GLU A 229 -17.69 -19.88 -0.55
C GLU A 229 -17.39 -18.56 0.16
N GLY A 230 -16.99 -17.52 -0.59
CA GLY A 230 -16.74 -16.18 -0.05
C GLY A 230 -17.99 -15.60 0.61
N LYS A 231 -19.15 -15.73 -0.06
CA LYS A 231 -20.44 -15.31 0.51
C LYS A 231 -20.79 -16.09 1.77
N GLU A 232 -20.58 -17.41 1.81
CA GLU A 232 -20.87 -18.19 3.01
C GLU A 232 -19.93 -17.86 4.17
N LEU A 233 -18.66 -17.60 3.89
CA LEU A 233 -17.70 -17.13 4.88
C LEU A 233 -18.19 -15.81 5.51
N TRP A 234 -18.54 -14.81 4.69
CA TRP A 234 -19.04 -13.53 5.19
C TRP A 234 -20.37 -13.62 5.93
N ARG A 235 -21.28 -14.52 5.54
CA ARG A 235 -22.48 -14.82 6.32
C ARG A 235 -22.11 -15.39 7.69
N SER A 236 -21.14 -16.29 7.75
CA SER A 236 -20.65 -16.86 9.01
C SER A 236 -19.96 -15.84 9.90
N ILE A 237 -19.16 -14.93 9.31
CA ILE A 237 -18.56 -13.78 10.01
C ILE A 237 -19.65 -12.92 10.65
N CYS A 238 -20.67 -12.52 9.88
CA CYS A 238 -21.76 -11.69 10.37
C CYS A 238 -22.53 -12.36 11.52
N ARG A 239 -22.93 -13.64 11.36
CA ARG A 239 -23.61 -14.41 12.42
C ARG A 239 -22.76 -14.52 13.68
N THR A 240 -21.45 -14.68 13.54
CA THR A 240 -20.53 -14.79 14.68
C THR A 240 -20.39 -13.46 15.42
N ALA A 241 -20.31 -12.35 14.69
CA ALA A 241 -20.33 -11.01 15.27
C ALA A 241 -21.64 -10.76 16.05
N GLU A 242 -22.79 -11.07 15.44
CA GLU A 242 -24.11 -10.91 16.07
C GLU A 242 -24.25 -11.80 17.32
N ALA A 243 -23.76 -13.04 17.28
CA ALA A 243 -23.76 -13.95 18.42
C ALA A 243 -22.85 -13.48 19.57
N ALA A 244 -21.84 -12.65 19.28
CA ALA A 244 -21.02 -11.97 20.26
C ALA A 244 -21.65 -10.64 20.76
N GLY A 245 -22.86 -10.31 20.32
CA GLY A 245 -23.59 -9.10 20.68
C GLY A 245 -23.15 -7.86 19.92
N MET A 246 -22.26 -7.99 18.93
CA MET A 246 -21.74 -6.87 18.17
C MET A 246 -22.84 -6.24 17.31
N ARG A 247 -22.74 -4.92 17.12
CA ARG A 247 -23.58 -4.12 16.23
C ARG A 247 -22.70 -3.34 15.29
N SER A 248 -23.22 -2.96 14.14
CA SER A 248 -22.49 -2.10 13.18
C SER A 248 -23.40 -1.02 12.62
N HIS A 249 -24.55 -1.40 12.05
CA HIS A 249 -25.49 -0.38 11.56
C HIS A 249 -26.15 0.40 12.70
N ASP A 250 -26.50 -0.23 13.82
CA ASP A 250 -27.20 0.41 14.96
C ASP A 250 -26.29 1.20 15.90
N THR A 251 -25.24 1.83 15.37
CA THR A 251 -24.32 2.66 16.13
C THR A 251 -24.23 4.06 15.50
N ARG A 252 -23.57 5.00 16.20
CA ARG A 252 -23.41 6.37 15.71
C ARG A 252 -22.18 6.54 14.80
N THR A 253 -21.17 5.69 14.97
CA THR A 253 -19.82 5.88 14.45
C THR A 253 -19.44 4.85 13.38
N CYS A 254 -19.94 3.61 13.46
CA CYS A 254 -19.43 2.50 12.64
C CYS A 254 -19.54 2.74 11.13
N GLY A 255 -18.40 2.63 10.48
CA GLY A 255 -18.22 2.63 9.04
C GLY A 255 -18.04 1.25 8.41
N LEU A 256 -18.20 1.25 7.08
CA LEU A 256 -17.71 0.20 6.19
C LEU A 256 -16.81 0.90 5.17
N HIS A 257 -15.51 0.67 5.26
CA HIS A 257 -14.54 1.23 4.31
C HIS A 257 -14.12 0.14 3.32
N VAL A 258 -14.03 0.51 2.04
CA VAL A 258 -13.58 -0.38 0.98
C VAL A 258 -12.35 0.23 0.32
N HIS A 259 -11.20 -0.39 0.54
CA HIS A 259 -9.94 -0.05 -0.13
C HIS A 259 -9.84 -0.78 -1.45
N VAL A 260 -9.49 -0.08 -2.52
CA VAL A 260 -9.28 -0.64 -3.86
C VAL A 260 -7.80 -0.50 -4.25
N SER A 261 -7.21 -1.55 -4.82
CA SER A 261 -5.78 -1.55 -5.16
C SER A 261 -5.44 -0.55 -6.28
N ARG A 262 -4.45 0.34 -6.06
CA ARG A 262 -4.00 1.28 -7.12
C ARG A 262 -3.42 0.56 -8.33
N ALA A 263 -2.75 -0.57 -8.10
CA ALA A 263 -2.14 -1.38 -9.13
C ALA A 263 -3.15 -1.81 -10.22
N TYR A 264 -4.44 -1.93 -9.88
CA TYR A 264 -5.51 -2.26 -10.83
C TYR A 264 -5.67 -1.20 -11.94
N PHE A 265 -5.41 0.07 -11.63
CA PHE A 265 -5.55 1.18 -12.57
C PHE A 265 -4.28 1.46 -13.40
N GLY A 266 -3.20 0.71 -13.12
CA GLY A 266 -1.91 0.83 -13.80
C GLY A 266 -0.76 1.21 -12.88
N GLN A 267 0.46 1.02 -13.38
CA GLN A 267 1.69 1.23 -12.62
C GLN A 267 2.27 2.64 -12.80
N SER A 268 1.83 3.39 -13.81
CA SER A 268 2.39 4.72 -14.07
C SER A 268 1.72 5.78 -13.16
N PRO A 269 2.48 6.78 -12.67
CA PRO A 269 1.90 7.88 -11.90
C PRO A 269 0.78 8.62 -12.64
N THR A 270 0.87 8.71 -13.97
CA THR A 270 -0.18 9.36 -14.79
C THR A 270 -1.45 8.52 -14.85
N ALA A 271 -1.35 7.19 -14.98
CA ALA A 271 -2.52 6.31 -14.98
C ALA A 271 -3.22 6.32 -13.62
N GLN A 272 -2.46 6.29 -12.53
CA GLN A 272 -2.99 6.36 -11.17
C GLN A 272 -3.65 7.70 -10.89
N ALA A 273 -3.01 8.83 -11.24
CA ALA A 273 -3.61 10.15 -11.10
C ALA A 273 -4.92 10.29 -11.91
N LEU A 274 -4.94 9.75 -13.13
CA LEU A 274 -6.15 9.76 -13.97
C LEU A 274 -7.28 8.92 -13.35
N ALA A 275 -6.97 7.75 -12.80
CA ALA A 275 -7.97 6.91 -12.13
C ALA A 275 -8.50 7.53 -10.84
N GLU A 276 -7.63 8.14 -10.02
CA GLU A 276 -8.02 8.90 -8.83
C GLU A 276 -8.98 10.04 -9.22
N TYR A 277 -8.64 10.83 -10.24
CA TYR A 277 -9.52 11.88 -10.76
C TYR A 277 -10.87 11.34 -11.23
N LYS A 278 -10.87 10.27 -12.02
CA LYS A 278 -12.09 9.64 -12.54
C LYS A 278 -12.98 9.10 -11.42
N MET A 279 -12.39 8.49 -10.38
CA MET A 279 -13.11 8.01 -9.21
C MET A 279 -13.74 9.17 -8.43
N LEU A 280 -12.96 10.23 -8.17
CA LEU A 280 -13.43 11.43 -7.49
C LEU A 280 -14.57 12.11 -8.27
N ALA A 281 -14.41 12.31 -9.58
CA ALA A 281 -15.41 12.92 -10.45
C ALA A 281 -16.70 12.08 -10.55
N LEU A 282 -16.57 10.75 -10.64
CA LEU A 282 -17.72 9.83 -10.67
C LEU A 282 -18.51 9.91 -9.36
N VAL A 283 -17.82 9.81 -8.21
CA VAL A 283 -18.48 9.89 -6.89
C VAL A 283 -19.06 11.26 -6.64
N ASP A 284 -18.38 12.33 -7.07
CA ASP A 284 -18.88 13.69 -6.94
C ASP A 284 -20.18 13.91 -7.74
N ARG A 285 -20.19 13.50 -9.00
CA ARG A 285 -21.33 13.67 -9.90
C ARG A 285 -22.53 12.80 -9.51
N LEU A 286 -22.28 11.60 -9.00
CA LEU A 286 -23.31 10.65 -8.56
C LEU A 286 -23.48 10.65 -7.03
N PHE A 287 -23.09 11.73 -6.35
CA PHE A 287 -23.03 11.78 -4.89
C PHE A 287 -24.40 11.53 -4.23
N GLU A 288 -25.49 12.07 -4.78
CA GLU A 288 -26.82 11.94 -4.22
C GLU A 288 -27.34 10.48 -4.18
N PRO A 289 -27.37 9.73 -5.29
CA PRO A 289 -27.76 8.32 -5.24
C PRO A 289 -26.77 7.46 -4.44
N LEU A 290 -25.46 7.78 -4.48
CA LEU A 290 -24.47 7.10 -3.63
C LEU A 290 -24.70 7.38 -2.14
N ALA A 291 -25.12 8.59 -1.77
CA ALA A 291 -25.48 8.93 -0.40
C ALA A 291 -26.67 8.10 0.08
N ILE A 292 -27.71 7.94 -0.76
CA ILE A 292 -28.85 7.05 -0.47
C ILE A 292 -28.38 5.61 -0.31
N PHE A 293 -27.56 5.11 -1.24
CA PHE A 293 -26.99 3.77 -1.20
C PHE A 293 -26.20 3.52 0.08
N SER A 294 -25.42 4.50 0.53
CA SER A 294 -24.51 4.42 1.67
C SER A 294 -25.22 4.27 3.02
N ARG A 295 -26.49 4.69 3.11
CA ARG A 295 -27.31 4.76 4.33
C ARG A 295 -26.82 5.73 5.41
N ARG A 296 -25.77 6.52 5.15
CA ARG A 296 -25.35 7.58 6.07
C ARG A 296 -26.28 8.78 5.94
N ARG A 297 -26.61 9.40 7.09
CA ARG A 297 -27.34 10.68 7.09
C ARG A 297 -26.44 11.79 6.55
N ARG A 298 -27.03 12.87 6.00
CA ARG A 298 -26.28 14.00 5.44
C ARG A 298 -25.25 14.58 6.40
N GLU A 299 -25.61 14.73 7.68
CA GLU A 299 -24.70 15.22 8.73
C GLU A 299 -23.50 14.29 8.94
N GLN A 300 -23.72 12.97 8.90
CA GLN A 300 -22.65 11.98 9.03
C GLN A 300 -21.72 11.99 7.81
N LEU A 301 -22.28 12.14 6.60
CA LEU A 301 -21.48 12.32 5.38
C LEU A 301 -20.64 13.59 5.47
N ASN A 302 -21.24 14.73 5.83
CA ASN A 302 -20.53 16.01 5.93
C ASN A 302 -19.39 15.98 6.97
N ARG A 303 -19.50 15.13 8.00
CA ARG A 303 -18.49 14.98 9.05
C ARG A 303 -17.40 13.97 8.68
N TRP A 304 -17.77 12.82 8.12
CA TRP A 304 -16.88 11.65 8.03
C TRP A 304 -16.53 11.23 6.60
N ALA A 305 -17.30 11.66 5.60
CA ALA A 305 -17.18 11.24 4.21
C ALA A 305 -17.76 12.32 3.28
N ARG A 306 -17.17 13.53 3.32
CA ARG A 306 -17.63 14.68 2.55
C ARG A 306 -17.62 14.39 1.05
N ARG A 307 -18.51 15.06 0.33
CA ARG A 307 -18.46 15.12 -1.12
C ARG A 307 -17.03 15.50 -1.56
N PRO A 308 -16.43 14.83 -2.56
CA PRO A 308 -15.07 15.11 -2.98
C PRO A 308 -14.83 16.54 -3.49
N ASP A 309 -15.86 17.19 -4.03
CA ASP A 309 -15.81 18.51 -4.65
C ASP A 309 -14.73 18.55 -5.76
N ALA A 310 -14.73 17.51 -6.59
CA ALA A 310 -13.72 17.32 -7.63
C ALA A 310 -13.76 18.50 -8.63
N PRO A 311 -12.61 19.14 -8.91
CA PRO A 311 -12.60 20.30 -9.79
C PRO A 311 -12.94 19.89 -11.22
N VAL A 312 -13.78 20.71 -11.86
CA VAL A 312 -14.02 20.64 -13.29
C VAL A 312 -12.92 21.45 -13.96
N GLY A 313 -11.95 20.77 -14.58
CA GLY A 313 -10.84 21.43 -15.25
C GLY A 313 -11.24 21.95 -16.63
N ASN A 314 -10.82 23.18 -16.94
CA ASN A 314 -10.85 23.73 -18.30
C ASN A 314 -9.61 23.32 -19.12
N ASP A 315 -8.55 22.90 -18.42
CA ASP A 315 -7.31 22.40 -18.99
C ASP A 315 -7.42 20.87 -19.17
N GLY A 316 -6.81 20.31 -20.22
CA GLY A 316 -7.02 18.91 -20.62
C GLY A 316 -6.95 17.90 -19.45
N TRP A 317 -7.73 16.82 -19.55
CA TRP A 317 -7.99 15.88 -18.43
C TRP A 317 -6.77 15.39 -17.64
N ILE A 318 -5.61 15.26 -18.30
CA ILE A 318 -4.35 14.81 -17.67
C ILE A 318 -3.80 15.87 -16.71
N GLU A 319 -3.87 17.15 -17.07
CA GLU A 319 -3.36 18.25 -16.24
C GLU A 319 -4.25 18.42 -15.01
N THR A 320 -5.56 18.35 -15.21
CA THR A 320 -6.57 18.32 -14.15
C THR A 320 -6.33 17.14 -13.20
N ALA A 321 -6.12 15.94 -13.73
CA ALA A 321 -5.85 14.76 -12.90
C ALA A 321 -4.57 14.90 -12.07
N ARG A 322 -3.50 15.44 -12.66
CA ARG A 322 -2.24 15.70 -11.94
C ARG A 322 -2.42 16.78 -10.86
N LEU A 323 -3.21 17.81 -11.11
CA LEU A 323 -3.53 18.84 -10.13
C LEU A 323 -4.28 18.23 -8.94
N VAL A 324 -5.37 17.50 -9.22
CA VAL A 324 -6.19 16.82 -8.21
C VAL A 324 -5.36 15.84 -7.38
N HIS A 325 -4.51 15.03 -8.02
CA HIS A 325 -3.61 14.12 -7.32
C HIS A 325 -2.73 14.83 -6.29
N ARG A 326 -2.29 16.07 -6.56
CA ARG A 326 -1.48 16.86 -5.63
C ARG A 326 -2.31 17.56 -4.55
N THR A 327 -3.50 18.06 -4.89
CA THR A 327 -4.28 18.94 -4.01
C THR A 327 -5.32 18.22 -3.17
N ALA A 328 -5.85 17.07 -3.62
CA ALA A 328 -6.88 16.31 -2.90
C ALA A 328 -6.31 15.39 -1.81
N ARG A 329 -4.99 15.37 -1.60
CA ARG A 329 -4.30 14.55 -0.58
C ARG A 329 -4.25 15.18 0.81
N HIS A 330 -5.04 16.22 1.09
CA HIS A 330 -4.95 16.96 2.36
C HIS A 330 -6.09 16.69 3.34
N ASP A 331 -7.14 15.98 2.92
CA ASP A 331 -8.29 15.68 3.78
C ASP A 331 -8.71 14.21 3.63
N ARG A 332 -8.68 13.46 4.73
CA ARG A 332 -9.03 12.04 4.73
C ARG A 332 -10.54 11.83 4.89
N TYR A 333 -11.27 12.86 5.32
CA TYR A 333 -12.70 12.79 5.61
C TYR A 333 -13.55 13.13 4.37
N GLN A 334 -13.13 12.62 3.22
CA GLN A 334 -13.86 12.63 1.96
C GLN A 334 -14.45 11.25 1.68
N ALA A 335 -15.54 11.20 0.90
CA ALA A 335 -16.18 9.96 0.49
C ALA A 335 -15.21 9.01 -0.25
N VAL A 336 -14.21 9.59 -0.91
CA VAL A 336 -13.07 8.91 -1.52
C VAL A 336 -11.79 9.50 -0.93
N ASN A 337 -11.01 8.70 -0.22
CA ASN A 337 -9.71 9.07 0.32
C ASN A 337 -8.59 8.50 -0.57
N ILE A 338 -7.79 9.39 -1.16
CA ILE A 338 -6.66 9.05 -2.04
C ILE A 338 -5.29 9.20 -1.36
N GLN A 339 -5.24 9.39 -0.04
CA GLN A 339 -3.97 9.62 0.68
C GLN A 339 -3.18 8.35 0.94
N ASN A 340 -3.86 7.21 1.11
CA ASN A 340 -3.20 5.92 1.32
C ASN A 340 -2.22 5.67 0.18
N GLU A 341 -1.10 4.99 0.40
CA GLU A 341 -0.05 4.83 -0.62
C GLU A 341 -0.41 3.78 -1.69
N ALA A 342 -0.93 2.63 -1.27
CA ALA A 342 -1.21 1.49 -2.15
C ALA A 342 -2.69 1.38 -2.60
N THR A 343 -3.61 2.07 -1.92
CA THR A 343 -5.06 1.94 -2.16
C THR A 343 -5.79 3.28 -2.28
N ILE A 344 -6.91 3.28 -3.00
CA ILE A 344 -7.93 4.33 -2.94
C ILE A 344 -9.04 3.82 -2.02
N GLU A 345 -9.53 4.64 -1.10
CA GLU A 345 -10.46 4.18 -0.06
C GLU A 345 -11.83 4.85 -0.21
N LEU A 346 -12.89 4.04 -0.33
CA LEU A 346 -14.27 4.52 -0.31
C LEU A 346 -14.82 4.39 1.11
N ARG A 347 -15.06 5.53 1.76
CA ARG A 347 -15.37 5.63 3.20
C ARG A 347 -16.84 5.90 3.52
N MET A 348 -17.65 6.17 2.49
CA MET A 348 -18.99 6.72 2.68
C MET A 348 -20.02 5.74 3.21
N PHE A 349 -19.77 4.43 3.15
CA PHE A 349 -20.77 3.43 3.54
C PHE A 349 -20.92 3.36 5.07
N ARG A 350 -22.16 3.23 5.52
CA ARG A 350 -22.47 2.93 6.93
C ARG A 350 -22.13 1.47 7.21
N GLY A 351 -21.60 1.18 8.39
CA GLY A 351 -21.38 -0.19 8.88
C GLY A 351 -22.65 -1.05 8.84
N THR A 352 -22.50 -2.37 8.72
CA THR A 352 -23.60 -3.33 8.69
C THR A 352 -23.14 -4.75 8.98
N LEU A 353 -24.00 -5.53 9.64
CA LEU A 353 -23.86 -6.98 9.78
C LEU A 353 -24.87 -7.75 8.91
N ARG A 354 -25.65 -7.05 8.07
CA ARG A 354 -26.50 -7.66 7.05
C ARG A 354 -25.67 -8.08 5.83
N PRO A 355 -25.47 -9.39 5.57
CA PRO A 355 -24.58 -9.86 4.51
C PRO A 355 -24.99 -9.36 3.12
N GLU A 356 -26.28 -9.30 2.82
CA GLU A 356 -26.77 -8.86 1.49
C GLU A 356 -26.36 -7.41 1.19
N THR A 357 -26.28 -6.56 2.22
CA THR A 357 -25.80 -5.19 2.04
C THR A 357 -24.29 -5.11 1.86
N LEU A 358 -23.53 -6.01 2.51
CA LEU A 358 -22.09 -6.12 2.27
C LEU A 358 -21.83 -6.52 0.82
N PHE A 359 -22.48 -7.58 0.33
CA PHE A 359 -22.32 -8.06 -1.04
C PHE A 359 -22.73 -7.01 -2.08
N ALA A 360 -23.85 -6.31 -1.87
CA ALA A 360 -24.25 -5.19 -2.72
C ALA A 360 -23.18 -4.08 -2.75
N THR A 361 -22.56 -3.76 -1.60
CA THR A 361 -21.49 -2.76 -1.52
C THR A 361 -20.24 -3.22 -2.26
N PHE A 362 -19.82 -4.48 -2.06
CA PHE A 362 -18.66 -5.05 -2.73
C PHE A 362 -18.83 -5.07 -4.25
N ALA A 363 -20.01 -5.49 -4.73
CA ALA A 363 -20.36 -5.49 -6.15
C ALA A 363 -20.37 -4.07 -6.74
N LEU A 364 -20.98 -3.10 -6.04
CA LEU A 364 -20.98 -1.70 -6.47
C LEU A 364 -19.55 -1.17 -6.61
N VAL A 365 -18.71 -1.36 -5.59
CA VAL A 365 -17.33 -0.83 -5.60
C VAL A 365 -16.47 -1.52 -6.66
N ALA A 366 -16.59 -2.85 -6.81
CA ALA A 366 -15.86 -3.59 -7.85
C ALA A 366 -16.25 -3.11 -9.26
N GLY A 367 -17.54 -2.96 -9.51
CA GLY A 367 -18.05 -2.47 -10.79
C GLY A 367 -17.69 -1.01 -11.07
N MET A 368 -17.75 -0.13 -10.06
CA MET A 368 -17.24 1.24 -10.16
C MET A 368 -15.77 1.27 -10.58
N CYS A 369 -14.94 0.37 -10.03
CA CYS A 369 -13.53 0.26 -10.42
C CYS A 369 -13.39 -0.16 -11.88
N ALA A 370 -14.16 -1.14 -12.36
CA ALA A 370 -14.13 -1.56 -13.77
C ALA A 370 -14.52 -0.41 -14.71
N VAL A 371 -15.59 0.31 -14.40
CA VAL A 371 -16.06 1.49 -15.13
C VAL A 371 -15.01 2.61 -15.12
N VAL A 372 -14.41 2.90 -13.96
CA VAL A 372 -13.33 3.87 -13.82
C VAL A 372 -12.06 3.44 -14.53
N ARG A 373 -11.79 2.15 -14.70
CA ARG A 373 -10.61 1.68 -15.45
C ARG A 373 -10.81 1.87 -16.96
N GLU A 374 -12.00 1.56 -17.46
CA GLU A 374 -12.26 1.48 -18.91
C GLU A 374 -12.71 2.79 -19.55
N LEU A 375 -13.66 3.51 -18.94
CA LEU A 375 -14.30 4.66 -19.59
C LEU A 375 -13.41 5.89 -19.54
N THR A 376 -13.30 6.68 -20.59
CA THR A 376 -12.62 7.99 -20.55
C THR A 376 -13.34 8.99 -19.63
N PRO A 377 -12.68 10.07 -19.17
CA PRO A 377 -13.35 11.14 -18.39
C PRO A 377 -14.63 11.65 -19.07
N GLY A 378 -14.58 11.94 -20.37
CA GLY A 378 -15.77 12.41 -21.10
C GLY A 378 -16.88 11.37 -21.23
N GLN A 379 -16.58 10.06 -21.19
CA GLN A 379 -17.62 9.02 -21.12
C GLN A 379 -18.24 8.97 -19.72
N LEU A 380 -17.43 9.08 -18.66
CA LEU A 380 -17.89 9.11 -17.27
C LEU A 380 -18.79 10.32 -16.99
N ASP A 381 -18.52 11.47 -17.61
CA ASP A 381 -19.33 12.68 -17.47
C ASP A 381 -20.77 12.48 -17.95
N ARG A 382 -20.97 11.61 -18.95
CA ARG A 382 -22.30 11.30 -19.51
C ARG A 382 -23.02 10.14 -18.83
N LEU A 383 -22.34 9.42 -17.94
CA LEU A 383 -22.87 8.19 -17.35
C LEU A 383 -23.97 8.49 -16.32
N THR A 384 -25.23 8.11 -16.53
CA THR A 384 -26.25 8.32 -15.49
C THR A 384 -26.08 7.31 -14.34
N TRP A 385 -26.74 7.54 -13.20
CA TRP A 385 -26.76 6.56 -12.10
C TRP A 385 -27.28 5.19 -12.57
N TYR A 386 -28.37 5.19 -13.34
CA TYR A 386 -28.97 3.96 -13.84
C TYR A 386 -28.07 3.25 -14.86
N ALA A 387 -27.45 4.00 -15.78
CA ALA A 387 -26.48 3.42 -16.70
C ALA A 387 -25.25 2.84 -15.98
N LEU A 388 -24.79 3.48 -14.89
CA LEU A 388 -23.75 2.90 -14.04
C LEU A 388 -24.23 1.58 -13.41
N CYS A 389 -25.45 1.54 -12.86
CA CYS A 389 -25.98 0.32 -12.25
C CYS A 389 -26.09 -0.82 -13.27
N ASP A 390 -26.60 -0.55 -14.47
CA ASP A 390 -26.75 -1.54 -15.54
C ASP A 390 -25.38 -2.10 -15.95
N GLU A 391 -24.38 -1.24 -16.16
CA GLU A 391 -22.99 -1.65 -16.46
C GLU A 391 -22.42 -2.55 -15.36
N ILE A 392 -22.63 -2.20 -14.08
CA ILE A 392 -22.11 -3.00 -12.97
C ILE A 392 -22.79 -4.38 -12.90
N LEU A 393 -24.11 -4.43 -13.07
CA LEU A 393 -24.86 -5.68 -13.04
C LEU A 393 -24.46 -6.63 -14.17
N GLU A 394 -24.11 -6.10 -15.35
CA GLU A 394 -23.59 -6.89 -16.47
C GLU A 394 -22.16 -7.40 -16.21
N ARG A 395 -21.31 -6.57 -15.59
CA ARG A 395 -19.87 -6.85 -15.40
C ARG A 395 -19.55 -7.67 -14.16
N CYS A 396 -20.44 -7.73 -13.18
CA CYS A 396 -20.22 -8.41 -11.90
C CYS A 396 -21.35 -9.42 -11.62
N PRO A 397 -21.51 -10.49 -12.45
CA PRO A 397 -22.65 -11.39 -12.37
C PRO A 397 -22.79 -12.06 -10.99
N ASP A 398 -21.66 -12.40 -10.35
CA ASP A 398 -21.67 -13.08 -9.05
C ASP A 398 -22.22 -12.20 -7.91
N GLY A 399 -22.14 -10.87 -8.03
CA GLY A 399 -22.70 -9.92 -7.06
C GLY A 399 -23.98 -9.23 -7.53
N ALA A 400 -24.45 -9.53 -8.75
CA ALA A 400 -25.52 -8.78 -9.40
C ALA A 400 -26.87 -8.96 -8.70
N GLY A 401 -27.16 -10.15 -8.17
CA GLY A 401 -28.43 -10.44 -7.49
C GLY A 401 -28.62 -9.59 -6.24
N GLU A 402 -27.62 -9.56 -5.35
CA GLU A 402 -27.68 -8.76 -4.13
C GLU A 402 -27.67 -7.25 -4.42
N LEU A 403 -26.87 -6.81 -5.39
CA LEU A 403 -26.86 -5.41 -5.81
C LEU A 403 -28.22 -4.97 -6.37
N ALA A 404 -28.79 -5.75 -7.30
CA ALA A 404 -30.10 -5.43 -7.91
C ALA A 404 -31.21 -5.37 -6.85
N ALA A 405 -31.26 -6.35 -5.94
CA ALA A 405 -32.23 -6.38 -4.85
C ALA A 405 -32.07 -5.16 -3.93
N TYR A 406 -30.82 -4.79 -3.60
CA TYR A 406 -30.53 -3.64 -2.75
C TYR A 406 -30.89 -2.31 -3.42
N LEU A 407 -30.59 -2.16 -4.72
CA LEU A 407 -30.97 -0.99 -5.50
C LEU A 407 -32.50 -0.83 -5.55
N ALA A 408 -33.23 -1.92 -5.76
CA ALA A 408 -34.70 -1.91 -5.76
C ALA A 408 -35.28 -1.50 -4.39
N ASP A 409 -34.80 -2.10 -3.29
CA ASP A 409 -35.21 -1.78 -1.91
C ASP A 409 -34.99 -0.29 -1.56
N ARG A 410 -33.98 0.33 -2.16
CA ARG A 410 -33.63 1.74 -1.94
C ARG A 410 -34.28 2.72 -2.91
N GLY A 411 -35.10 2.25 -3.85
CA GLY A 411 -35.67 3.11 -4.90
C GLY A 411 -34.60 3.70 -5.83
N LEU A 412 -33.48 2.99 -5.98
CA LEU A 412 -32.33 3.34 -6.82
C LEU A 412 -32.26 2.53 -8.12
N ALA A 413 -33.16 1.56 -8.29
CA ALA A 413 -33.34 0.82 -9.54
C ALA A 413 -34.27 1.58 -10.50
N ASN A 414 -34.11 1.33 -11.81
CA ASN A 414 -35.08 1.81 -12.81
C ASN A 414 -36.47 1.26 -12.50
N ALA A 415 -37.50 2.11 -12.59
CA ALA A 415 -38.89 1.73 -12.44
C ALA A 415 -39.45 1.07 -13.72
N ALA A 416 -38.83 0.00 -14.23
CA ALA A 416 -39.44 -0.96 -15.17
C ALA A 416 -38.48 -2.14 -15.43
N PRO A 417 -38.95 -3.40 -15.43
CA PRO A 417 -38.19 -4.51 -15.98
C PRO A 417 -38.12 -4.40 -17.51
N PRO A 418 -37.12 -5.00 -18.18
CA PRO A 418 -37.23 -5.26 -19.61
C PRO A 418 -38.44 -6.17 -19.82
N SER A 419 -39.45 -5.67 -20.52
CA SER A 419 -40.56 -6.48 -21.00
C SER A 419 -39.97 -7.66 -21.76
N GLY A 420 -40.24 -8.87 -21.26
CA GLY A 420 -39.86 -10.11 -21.90
C GLY A 420 -40.20 -10.08 -23.38
N THR A 421 -39.30 -10.63 -24.18
CA THR A 421 -39.50 -10.90 -25.60
C THR A 421 -40.80 -11.67 -25.77
N ALA A 422 -41.83 -10.93 -26.17
CA ALA A 422 -43.04 -11.51 -26.72
C ALA A 422 -42.63 -12.36 -27.93
N THR A 423 -42.97 -13.64 -27.84
CA THR A 423 -43.22 -14.51 -28.98
C THR A 423 -43.92 -13.73 -30.09
N ALA A 424 -43.24 -13.56 -31.22
CA ALA A 424 -43.86 -13.22 -32.48
C ALA A 424 -43.72 -14.43 -33.40
N MET A 425 -44.85 -15.11 -33.60
CA MET A 425 -45.09 -16.02 -34.72
C MET A 425 -44.74 -15.33 -36.06
N GLY A 426 -44.18 -16.10 -36.99
CA GLY A 426 -44.07 -15.69 -38.39
C GLY A 426 -43.34 -16.69 -39.28
N ALA A 427 -44.12 -17.63 -39.83
CA ALA A 427 -43.84 -18.62 -40.89
C ALA A 427 -43.03 -19.88 -40.52
#